data_AF-A0A2K9IZP3-F1
#
_entry.id   AF-A0A2K9IZP3-F1
#
_cell.length_a   1.000
_cell.length_b   1.000
_cell.length_c   1.000
_cell.angle_alpha   90.00
_cell.angle_beta   90.00
_cell.angle_gamma   90.00
#
_symmetry.space_group_name_H-M   'P 1'
#
loop_
_entity.id
_entity.type
_entity.pdbx_description
1 polymer ?
#
loop_
_entity_poly.entity_id
_entity_poly.type
_entity_poly.pdbx_seq_one_letter_code
_entity_poly.pdbx_strand_id
1 'polypeptide(L)'
;MAENQEQVLDLSFFMPGKAEVVEEVKAPISTRFKDKAGNLIPFVFKPISTERVDEIEKMSMRNIVRKNRVVGKEVDQSRFMARIAVETTVYPNFKAEELRKAYKTEDPVEVAKKVLHVAGEYSEWISKVSDVNGFDQSVEDLEETAKNL
;
A
#
# COMPACT_ATOMS: atom_id res chain seq x y z
N MET A 1 -49.51 23.53 3.60
CA MET A 1 -48.23 23.72 4.32
C MET A 1 -47.48 22.40 4.16
N ALA A 2 -46.44 22.37 3.33
CA ALA A 2 -45.64 21.17 3.15
C ALA A 2 -44.71 21.06 4.38
N GLU A 3 -44.88 20.00 5.16
CA GLU A 3 -43.99 19.68 6.27
C GLU A 3 -42.61 19.40 5.69
N ASN A 4 -41.69 20.32 5.98
CA ASN A 4 -40.29 20.18 5.68
C ASN A 4 -39.74 19.14 6.66
N GLN A 5 -39.75 17.86 6.27
CA GLN A 5 -39.08 16.82 7.04
C GLN A 5 -37.57 17.07 6.94
N GLU A 6 -36.99 17.69 7.96
CA GLU A 6 -35.55 17.67 8.18
C GLU A 6 -35.11 16.21 8.24
N GLN A 7 -34.43 15.75 7.18
CA GLN A 7 -33.78 14.45 7.18
C GLN A 7 -32.65 14.50 8.22
N VAL A 8 -32.93 13.99 9.41
CA VAL A 8 -31.90 13.80 10.44
C VAL A 8 -30.94 12.73 9.92
N LEU A 9 -29.74 13.14 9.52
CA LEU A 9 -28.70 12.22 9.07
C LEU A 9 -28.21 11.38 10.27
N ASP A 10 -28.37 10.06 10.20
CA ASP A 10 -27.87 9.14 11.22
C ASP A 10 -26.36 8.91 11.05
N LEU A 11 -25.59 9.27 12.07
CA LEU A 11 -24.14 9.13 12.09
C LEU A 11 -23.67 7.74 12.54
N SER A 12 -24.59 6.88 13.01
CA SER A 12 -24.25 5.57 13.57
C SER A 12 -23.50 4.67 12.57
N PHE A 13 -23.76 4.82 11.27
CA PHE A 13 -23.11 4.07 10.19
C PHE A 13 -21.60 4.32 10.07
N PHE A 14 -21.10 5.48 10.54
CA PHE A 14 -19.69 5.87 10.43
C PHE A 14 -18.87 5.63 11.70
N MET A 15 -19.49 5.05 12.74
CA MET A 15 -18.82 4.79 14.00
C MET A 15 -17.84 3.60 13.90
N PRO A 16 -16.83 3.50 14.79
CA PRO A 16 -15.90 2.38 14.80
C PRO A 16 -16.60 1.02 14.82
N GLY A 17 -16.18 0.11 13.94
CA GLY A 17 -16.73 -1.24 13.83
C GLY A 17 -18.08 -1.34 13.10
N LYS A 18 -18.56 -0.24 12.50
CA LYS A 18 -19.79 -0.23 11.68
C LYS A 18 -19.52 -0.31 10.19
N ALA A 19 -18.41 0.28 9.74
CA ALA A 19 -17.91 0.09 8.39
C ALA A 19 -17.41 -1.34 8.18
N GLU A 20 -17.51 -1.83 6.95
CA GLU A 20 -16.98 -3.14 6.58
C GLU A 20 -15.48 -3.23 6.83
N VAL A 21 -15.03 -4.40 7.28
CA VAL A 21 -13.61 -4.64 7.50
C VAL A 21 -12.94 -4.85 6.15
N VAL A 22 -11.87 -4.10 5.90
CA VAL A 22 -11.13 -4.29 4.65
C VAL A 22 -10.37 -5.62 4.71
N GLU A 23 -10.72 -6.52 3.80
CA GLU A 23 -10.15 -7.87 3.71
C GLU A 23 -8.75 -7.88 3.06
N GLU A 24 -8.05 -9.00 3.23
CA GLU A 24 -6.77 -9.22 2.57
C GLU A 24 -6.97 -9.55 1.09
N VAL A 25 -6.20 -8.89 0.22
CA VAL A 25 -6.22 -9.11 -1.22
C VAL A 25 -5.05 -9.99 -1.62
N LYS A 26 -5.30 -11.03 -2.42
CA LYS A 26 -4.26 -11.92 -2.97
C LYS A 26 -4.04 -11.64 -4.44
N ALA A 27 -2.79 -11.42 -4.85
CA ALA A 27 -2.46 -11.20 -6.26
C ALA A 27 -1.10 -11.80 -6.65
N PRO A 28 -0.99 -12.44 -7.82
CA PRO A 28 0.30 -12.88 -8.35
C PRO A 28 1.09 -11.67 -8.88
N ILE A 29 2.26 -11.40 -8.31
CA ILE A 29 3.15 -10.31 -8.75
C ILE A 29 4.23 -10.79 -9.72
N SER A 30 4.61 -12.07 -9.61
CA SER A 30 5.71 -12.65 -10.38
C SER A 30 5.38 -14.09 -10.74
N THR A 31 5.76 -14.48 -11.96
CA THR A 31 5.69 -15.87 -12.43
C THR A 31 6.81 -16.76 -11.89
N ARG A 32 7.79 -16.17 -11.18
CA ARG A 32 9.00 -16.85 -10.70
C ARG A 32 8.84 -17.52 -9.34
N PHE A 33 7.92 -17.04 -8.51
CA PHE A 33 7.69 -17.60 -7.18
C PHE A 33 6.66 -18.73 -7.28
N LYS A 34 7.13 -19.97 -7.11
CA LYS A 34 6.32 -21.17 -7.19
C LYS A 34 6.50 -22.04 -5.95
N ASP A 35 5.43 -22.70 -5.55
CA ASP A 35 5.46 -23.71 -4.50
C ASP A 35 6.08 -25.03 -5.00
N LYS A 36 6.16 -26.04 -4.12
CA LYS A 36 6.70 -27.36 -4.46
C LYS A 36 5.87 -28.11 -5.52
N ALA A 37 4.60 -27.75 -5.70
CA ALA A 37 3.71 -28.32 -6.69
C ALA A 37 3.73 -27.56 -8.03
N GLY A 38 4.47 -26.44 -8.11
CA GLY A 38 4.59 -25.61 -9.30
C GLY A 38 3.54 -24.51 -9.43
N ASN A 39 2.68 -24.32 -8.42
CA ASN A 39 1.69 -23.25 -8.42
C ASN A 39 2.32 -21.91 -8.10
N LEU A 40 1.83 -20.83 -8.71
CA LEU A 40 2.28 -19.47 -8.38
C LEU A 40 1.94 -19.13 -6.94
N ILE A 41 2.90 -18.55 -6.23
CA ILE A 41 2.72 -18.05 -4.88
C ILE A 41 2.19 -16.61 -4.98
N PRO A 42 0.93 -16.34 -4.59
CA PRO A 42 0.41 -14.98 -4.58
C PRO A 42 1.03 -14.18 -3.44
N PHE A 43 1.14 -12.87 -3.65
CA PHE A 43 1.37 -11.93 -2.57
C PHE A 43 0.05 -11.68 -1.86
N VAL A 44 0.12 -11.36 -0.57
CA VAL A 44 -1.02 -10.99 0.26
C VAL A 44 -0.85 -9.54 0.68
N PHE A 45 -1.89 -8.74 0.47
CA PHE A 45 -1.90 -7.31 0.70
C PHE A 45 -3.03 -6.93 1.65
N LYS A 46 -2.79 -5.87 2.43
CA LYS A 46 -3.80 -5.25 3.27
C LYS A 46 -3.60 -3.73 3.28
N PRO A 47 -4.64 -2.91 3.09
CA PRO A 47 -4.50 -1.47 3.13
C PRO A 47 -4.00 -0.99 4.50
N ILE A 48 -3.28 0.12 4.51
CA ILE A 48 -2.84 0.77 5.73
C ILE A 48 -3.73 1.99 6.04
N SER A 49 -3.76 2.42 7.29
CA SER A 49 -4.53 3.59 7.68
C SER A 49 -3.95 4.87 7.09
N THR A 50 -4.79 5.89 6.88
CA THR A 50 -4.35 7.23 6.48
C THR A 50 -3.32 7.80 7.45
N GLU A 51 -3.51 7.61 8.77
CA GLU A 51 -2.52 8.02 9.78
C GLU A 51 -1.14 7.37 9.52
N ARG A 52 -1.12 6.09 9.14
CA ARG A 52 0.12 5.41 8.83
C ARG A 52 0.76 5.92 7.54
N VAL A 53 -0.03 6.27 6.53
CA VAL A 53 0.45 6.94 5.31
C VAL A 53 1.13 8.26 5.67
N ASP A 54 0.52 9.10 6.50
CA ASP A 54 1.07 10.38 6.95
C ASP A 54 2.40 10.22 7.71
N GLU A 55 2.51 9.19 8.55
CA GLU A 55 3.76 8.85 9.23
C GLU A 55 4.86 8.45 8.25
N ILE A 56 4.52 7.64 7.24
CA ILE A 56 5.45 7.20 6.21
C ILE A 56 5.91 8.38 5.35
N GLU A 57 5.04 9.33 5.03
CA GLU A 57 5.40 10.56 4.31
C GLU A 57 6.47 11.35 5.08
N LYS A 58 6.23 11.59 6.38
CA LYS A 58 7.19 12.29 7.26
C LYS A 58 8.53 11.56 7.34
N MET A 59 8.52 10.23 7.39
CA MET A 59 9.74 9.40 7.38
C MET A 59 10.45 9.36 6.02
N SER A 60 9.81 9.83 4.95
CA SER A 60 10.31 9.80 3.58
C SER A 60 10.82 11.16 3.10
N MET A 61 11.00 12.12 4.00
CA MET A 61 11.57 13.43 3.67
C MET A 61 13.07 13.33 3.40
N ARG A 62 13.54 13.95 2.31
CA ARG A 62 14.97 14.13 2.00
C ARG A 62 15.34 15.60 1.91
N ASN A 63 16.61 15.90 2.22
CA ASN A 63 17.14 17.26 2.11
C ASN A 63 17.36 17.64 0.63
N ILE A 64 16.94 18.85 0.27
CA ILE A 64 17.33 19.48 -1.00
C ILE A 64 18.67 20.17 -0.78
N VAL A 65 19.71 19.73 -1.50
CA VAL A 65 21.07 20.27 -1.39
C VAL A 65 21.42 21.07 -2.64
N ARG A 66 21.83 22.33 -2.46
CA ARG A 66 22.39 23.19 -3.51
C ARG A 66 23.72 23.77 -3.05
N LYS A 67 24.77 23.65 -3.86
CA LYS A 67 26.13 24.15 -3.53
C LYS A 67 26.57 23.70 -2.12
N ASN A 68 26.39 22.41 -1.80
CA ASN A 68 26.71 21.78 -0.51
C ASN A 68 25.99 22.39 0.72
N ARG A 69 24.89 23.11 0.53
CA ARG A 69 24.03 23.63 1.61
C ARG A 69 22.62 23.06 1.49
N VAL A 70 22.02 22.70 2.63
CA VAL A 70 20.61 22.33 2.69
C VAL A 70 19.77 23.59 2.51
N VAL A 71 18.91 23.60 1.49
CA VAL A 71 18.05 24.75 1.16
C VAL A 71 16.55 24.44 1.33
N GLY A 72 16.22 23.21 1.70
CA GLY A 72 14.84 22.77 1.92
C GLY A 72 14.75 21.27 2.14
N LYS A 73 13.51 20.78 2.26
CA LYS A 73 13.18 19.35 2.31
C LYS A 73 12.03 19.07 1.34
N GLU A 74 12.03 17.88 0.77
CA GLU A 74 10.94 17.38 -0.08
C GLU A 74 10.68 15.90 0.23
N VAL A 75 9.49 15.42 -0.08
CA VAL A 75 9.17 13.99 0.00
C VAL A 75 9.97 13.26 -1.09
N ASP A 76 10.71 12.24 -0.71
CA ASP A 76 11.22 11.25 -1.63
C ASP A 76 10.07 10.34 -2.07
N GLN A 77 9.39 10.71 -3.14
CA GLN A 77 8.21 10.01 -3.64
C GLN A 77 8.46 8.53 -3.92
N SER A 78 9.64 8.19 -4.45
CA SER A 78 10.01 6.80 -4.71
C SER A 78 10.13 6.02 -3.41
N ARG A 79 10.78 6.61 -2.40
CA ARG A 79 10.94 5.97 -1.09
C ARG A 79 9.64 5.90 -0.31
N PHE A 80 8.81 6.93 -0.42
CA PHE A 80 7.48 7.00 0.17
C PHE A 80 6.60 5.85 -0.30
N MET A 81 6.43 5.71 -1.63
CA MET A 81 5.65 4.60 -2.20
C MET A 81 6.24 3.23 -1.88
N ALA A 82 7.56 3.08 -1.91
CA ALA A 82 8.19 1.81 -1.56
C ALA A 82 7.96 1.41 -0.09
N ARG A 83 7.94 2.38 0.84
CA ARG A 83 7.64 2.13 2.25
C ARG A 83 6.18 1.75 2.46
N ILE A 84 5.24 2.46 1.82
CA ILE A 84 3.82 2.06 1.82
C ILE A 84 3.69 0.63 1.33
N ALA A 85 4.31 0.30 0.20
CA ALA A 85 4.25 -1.03 -0.38
C ALA A 85 4.80 -2.13 0.54
N VAL A 86 5.90 -1.87 1.25
CA VAL A 86 6.43 -2.77 2.28
C VAL A 86 5.43 -2.99 3.43
N GLU A 87 4.67 -1.96 3.82
CA GLU A 87 3.72 -2.04 4.93
C GLU A 87 2.40 -2.69 4.52
N THR A 88 1.94 -2.43 3.30
CA THR A 88 0.75 -3.04 2.71
C THR A 88 0.96 -4.53 2.40
N THR A 89 2.19 -4.97 2.14
CA THR A 89 2.49 -6.38 1.82
C THR A 89 2.61 -7.22 3.09
N VAL A 90 1.57 -8.01 3.38
CA VAL A 90 1.53 -8.98 4.50
C VAL A 90 2.41 -10.20 4.19
N TYR A 91 2.36 -10.68 2.95
CA TYR A 91 3.18 -11.80 2.50
C TYR A 91 3.67 -11.59 1.05
N PRO A 92 4.98 -11.73 0.78
CA PRO A 92 6.06 -11.94 1.75
C PRO A 92 6.29 -10.68 2.62
N ASN A 93 6.52 -10.87 3.92
CA ASN A 93 6.85 -9.78 4.82
C ASN A 93 8.32 -9.35 4.65
N PHE A 94 8.58 -8.28 3.91
CA PHE A 94 9.95 -7.79 3.65
C PHE A 94 10.70 -7.29 4.90
N LYS A 95 10.00 -7.10 6.03
CA LYS A 95 10.61 -6.75 7.32
C LYS A 95 11.14 -7.99 8.06
N ALA A 96 10.78 -9.21 7.61
CA ALA A 96 11.18 -10.46 8.25
C ALA A 96 12.71 -10.57 8.36
N GLU A 97 13.18 -10.98 9.53
CA GLU A 97 14.62 -11.14 9.81
C GLU A 97 15.27 -12.16 8.87
N GLU A 98 14.56 -13.23 8.52
CA GLU A 98 15.01 -14.24 7.57
C GLU A 98 15.35 -13.63 6.20
N LEU A 99 14.47 -12.79 5.65
CA LEU A 99 14.70 -12.13 4.37
C LEU A 99 15.81 -11.07 4.47
N ARG A 100 15.83 -10.26 5.52
CA ARG A 100 16.90 -9.26 5.75
C ARG A 100 18.28 -9.92 5.82
N LYS A 101 18.41 -11.04 6.53
CA LYS A 101 19.64 -11.84 6.61
C LYS A 101 20.00 -12.46 5.27
N ALA A 102 19.06 -13.11 4.59
CA ALA A 102 19.30 -13.75 3.29
C ALA A 102 19.76 -12.74 2.23
N TYR A 103 19.15 -11.56 2.19
CA TYR A 103 19.47 -10.49 1.25
C TYR A 103 20.54 -9.51 1.74
N LYS A 104 21.08 -9.72 2.95
CA LYS A 104 22.19 -8.95 3.54
C LYS A 104 21.91 -7.44 3.57
N THR A 105 20.72 -7.06 4.01
CA THR A 105 20.32 -5.66 4.17
C THR A 105 19.28 -5.53 5.27
N GLU A 106 19.45 -4.53 6.14
CA GLU A 106 18.47 -4.23 7.18
C GLU A 106 17.28 -3.44 6.66
N ASP A 107 17.41 -2.84 5.47
CA ASP A 107 16.38 -2.03 4.85
C ASP A 107 15.35 -2.89 4.09
N PRO A 108 14.09 -2.95 4.54
CA PRO A 108 13.04 -3.73 3.89
C PRO A 108 12.75 -3.30 2.44
N VAL A 109 12.95 -2.02 2.10
CA VAL A 109 12.77 -1.55 0.71
C VAL A 109 13.83 -2.17 -0.20
N GLU A 110 15.06 -2.29 0.29
CA GLU A 110 16.14 -2.96 -0.46
C GLU A 110 15.95 -4.48 -0.49
N VAL A 111 15.35 -5.08 0.55
CA VAL A 111 14.89 -6.48 0.48
C VAL A 111 13.88 -6.64 -0.64
N ALA A 112 12.84 -5.81 -0.69
CA ALA A 112 11.80 -5.88 -1.73
C ALA A 112 12.39 -5.77 -3.15
N LYS A 113 13.30 -4.81 -3.38
CA LYS A 113 14.01 -4.67 -4.67
C LYS A 113 14.86 -5.89 -5.03
N LYS A 114 15.49 -6.55 -4.05
CA LYS A 114 16.29 -7.75 -4.31
C LYS A 114 15.44 -9.00 -4.54
N VAL A 115 14.29 -9.10 -3.89
CA VAL A 115 13.29 -10.15 -4.15
C VAL A 115 12.70 -9.96 -5.56
N LEU A 116 12.19 -8.76 -5.82
CA LEU A 116 11.59 -8.31 -7.08
C LEU A 116 12.64 -7.65 -8.00
N HIS A 117 13.76 -8.35 -8.20
CA HIS A 117 14.89 -7.85 -8.98
C HIS A 117 14.59 -7.62 -10.48
N VAL A 118 13.44 -8.06 -11.01
CA VAL A 118 12.98 -7.67 -12.35
C VAL A 118 12.14 -6.40 -12.22
N ALA A 119 12.51 -5.34 -12.95
CA ALA A 119 11.85 -4.03 -12.85
C ALA A 119 10.32 -4.08 -13.06
N GLY A 120 9.85 -4.95 -13.97
CA GLY A 120 8.41 -5.16 -14.20
C GLY A 120 7.69 -5.73 -12.98
N GLU A 121 8.31 -6.67 -12.26
CA GLU A 121 7.73 -7.25 -11.03
C GLU A 121 7.61 -6.19 -9.93
N TYR A 122 8.65 -5.36 -9.78
CA TYR A 122 8.63 -4.26 -8.82
C TYR A 122 7.58 -3.20 -9.18
N SER A 123 7.45 -2.87 -10.47
CA SER A 123 6.44 -1.93 -10.96
C SER A 123 5.02 -2.46 -10.72
N GLU A 124 4.76 -3.72 -11.04
CA GLU A 124 3.47 -4.38 -10.81
C GLU A 124 3.12 -4.42 -9.31
N TRP A 125 4.12 -4.71 -8.47
CA TRP A 125 3.95 -4.67 -7.02
C TRP A 125 3.54 -3.29 -6.49
N ILE A 126 4.20 -2.22 -6.96
CA ILE A 126 3.82 -0.84 -6.59
C ILE A 126 2.42 -0.51 -7.09
N SER A 127 2.08 -0.87 -8.34
CA SER A 127 0.73 -0.66 -8.90
C SER A 127 -0.34 -1.35 -8.07
N LYS A 128 -0.14 -2.63 -7.74
CA LYS A 128 -1.09 -3.40 -6.93
C LYS A 128 -1.28 -2.81 -5.53
N VAL A 129 -0.22 -2.27 -4.95
CA VAL A 129 -0.29 -1.56 -3.66
C VAL A 129 -1.12 -0.29 -3.77
N SER A 130 -0.97 0.49 -4.83
CA SER A 130 -1.79 1.68 -5.06
C SER A 130 -3.27 1.32 -5.21
N ASP A 131 -3.59 0.28 -5.99
CA ASP A 131 -4.96 -0.24 -6.13
C ASP A 131 -5.54 -0.62 -4.77
N VAL A 132 -4.81 -1.41 -3.97
CA VAL A 132 -5.28 -1.92 -2.68
C VAL A 132 -5.54 -0.78 -1.69
N ASN A 133 -4.71 0.27 -1.69
CA ASN A 133 -4.93 1.43 -0.83
C ASN A 133 -5.94 2.44 -1.41
N GLY A 134 -6.54 2.15 -2.57
CA GLY A 134 -7.54 3.02 -3.20
C GLY A 134 -6.97 4.32 -3.77
N PHE A 135 -5.66 4.41 -4.03
CA PHE A 135 -5.05 5.63 -4.56
C PHE A 135 -5.38 5.89 -6.03
N ASP A 136 -5.68 4.82 -6.77
CA ASP A 136 -5.99 4.86 -8.21
C ASP A 136 -7.50 4.65 -8.49
N GLN A 137 -8.35 4.64 -7.45
CA GLN A 137 -9.81 4.46 -7.61
C GLN A 137 -10.51 5.76 -8.00
N SER A 138 -11.30 5.71 -9.07
CA SER A 138 -12.24 6.77 -9.45
C SER A 138 -13.59 6.63 -8.73
N VAL A 139 -14.43 7.67 -8.79
CA VAL A 139 -15.79 7.62 -8.25
C VAL A 139 -16.62 6.56 -9.00
N GLU A 140 -16.40 6.44 -10.31
CA GLU A 140 -17.02 5.44 -11.16
C GLU A 140 -16.67 4.01 -10.72
N ASP A 141 -15.41 3.74 -10.36
CA ASP A 141 -14.97 2.42 -9.88
C ASP A 141 -15.65 2.04 -8.56
N LEU A 142 -15.88 3.01 -7.68
CA LEU A 142 -16.58 2.81 -6.42
C LEU A 142 -18.07 2.48 -6.66
N GLU A 143 -18.71 3.16 -7.61
CA GLU A 143 -20.10 2.89 -7.98
C GLU A 143 -20.29 1.51 -8.62
N GLU A 144 -19.37 1.06 -9.48
CA GLU A 144 -19.43 -0.28 -10.05
C GLU A 144 -19.23 -1.36 -9.00
N THR A 145 -18.29 -1.15 -8.06
CA THR A 145 -18.08 -2.08 -6.93
C THR A 145 -19.36 -2.18 -6.08
N ALA A 146 -20.03 -1.05 -5.81
CA ALA A 146 -21.27 -1.02 -5.04
C ALA A 146 -22.45 -1.74 -5.72
N LYS A 147 -22.47 -1.83 -7.06
CA LYS A 147 -23.52 -2.55 -7.81
C LYS A 147 -23.32 -4.07 -7.83
N ASN A 148 -22.12 -4.54 -7.47
CA ASN A 148 -21.74 -5.95 -7.47
C ASN A 148 -21.71 -6.58 -6.06
N LEU A 149 -22.08 -5.80 -5.03
CA LEU A 149 -22.37 -6.23 -3.65
C LEU A 149 -23.86 -6.57 -3.50
#